data_AF-A0A942SEJ9-F1
#
_entry.id   AF-A0A942SEJ9-F1
#
_cell.length_a   1.000
_cell.length_b   1.000
_cell.length_c   1.000
_cell.angle_alpha   90.00
_cell.angle_beta   90.00
_cell.angle_gamma   90.00
#
_symmetry.space_group_name_H-M   'P 1'
#
loop_
_entity.id
_entity.type
_entity.pdbx_description
1 polymer ?
#
loop_
_entity_poly.entity_id
_entity_poly.type
_entity_poly.pdbx_seq_one_letter_code
_entity_poly.pdbx_strand_id
1 'polypeptide(L)' 'MSETKMNRAQWVELFHAIGLDEAAMRRWHAEFERRYPAQHQSFLEWIDLSAEEIVKVRTLPVAG' A
#
# COMPACT_ATOMS: atom_id res chain seq x y z
N MET A 1 -1.97 -16.48 -20.93
CA MET A 1 -0.73 -16.35 -20.15
C MET A 1 -1.13 -15.81 -18.80
N SER A 2 -0.83 -16.52 -17.72
CA SER A 2 -1.13 -16.02 -16.38
C SER A 2 -0.18 -14.86 -16.10
N GLU A 3 -0.71 -13.65 -16.13
CA GLU A 3 0.06 -12.44 -15.85
C GLU A 3 0.47 -12.47 -14.38
N THR A 4 1.77 -12.57 -14.09
CA THR A 4 2.28 -12.54 -12.71
C THR A 4 2.21 -11.12 -12.17
N LYS A 5 1.00 -10.63 -11.91
CA LYS A 5 0.74 -9.31 -11.35
C LYS A 5 0.98 -9.36 -9.85
N MET A 6 1.69 -8.37 -9.32
CA MET A 6 1.87 -8.18 -7.88
C MET A 6 0.51 -7.96 -7.23
N ASN A 7 0.24 -8.60 -6.09
CA ASN A 7 -0.93 -8.30 -5.27
C ASN A 7 -0.52 -7.69 -3.92
N ARG A 8 -1.50 -7.16 -3.20
CA ARG A 8 -1.31 -6.59 -1.85
C ARG A 8 -0.58 -7.53 -0.90
N ALA A 9 -0.93 -8.81 -0.85
CA ALA A 9 -0.35 -9.74 0.11
C ALA A 9 1.14 -9.97 -0.15
N GLN A 10 1.52 -10.17 -1.41
CA GLN A 10 2.91 -10.30 -1.85
C GLN A 10 3.69 -9.00 -1.58
N TRP A 11 3.07 -7.83 -1.78
CA TRP A 11 3.73 -6.56 -1.48
C TRP A 11 4.01 -6.38 0.03
N VAL A 12 3.04 -6.74 0.88
CA VAL A 12 3.19 -6.71 2.35
C VAL A 12 4.23 -7.74 2.82
N GLU A 13 4.29 -8.91 2.18
CA GLU A 13 5.34 -9.91 2.44
C GLU A 13 6.75 -9.34 2.23
N LEU A 14 6.96 -8.58 1.15
CA LEU A 14 8.25 -7.93 0.88
C LEU A 14 8.63 -6.89 1.94
N PHE A 15 7.67 -6.13 2.48
CA PHE A 15 7.94 -5.22 3.60
C PHE A 15 8.40 -5.97 4.85
N HIS A 16 7.71 -7.07 5.20
CA HIS A 16 8.12 -7.90 6.32
C HIS A 16 9.49 -8.53 6.13
N ALA A 17 9.84 -8.95 4.91
CA ALA A 17 11.12 -9.57 4.60
C ALA A 17 12.32 -8.64 4.88
N ILE A 18 12.14 -7.32 4.81
CA ILE A 18 13.17 -6.32 5.14
C ILE A 18 13.02 -5.74 6.56
N GLY A 19 12.10 -6.28 7.36
CA GLY A 19 11.90 -5.87 8.75
C GLY A 19 11.05 -4.60 8.94
N LEU A 20 10.28 -4.18 7.94
CA LEU A 20 9.24 -3.17 8.18
C LEU A 20 8.11 -3.79 8.99
N ASP A 21 7.95 -3.34 10.23
CA ASP A 21 6.78 -3.64 11.06
C ASP A 21 5.56 -2.82 10.61
N GLU A 22 4.41 -3.09 11.22
CA GLU A 22 3.18 -2.37 10.86
C GLU A 22 3.25 -0.86 11.11
N ALA A 23 3.98 -0.41 12.14
CA ALA A 23 4.10 1.00 12.43
C ALA A 23 4.94 1.71 11.36
N ALA A 24 6.04 1.09 10.94
CA ALA A 24 6.88 1.56 9.84
C ALA A 24 6.09 1.56 8.51
N MET A 25 5.33 0.51 8.22
CA MET A 25 4.47 0.47 7.03
C MET A 25 3.41 1.58 7.04
N ARG A 26 2.76 1.84 8.19
CA ARG A 26 1.79 2.94 8.33
C ARG A 26 2.43 4.32 8.12
N ARG A 27 3.65 4.54 8.64
CA ARG A 27 4.38 5.80 8.41
C ARG A 27 4.78 5.97 6.94
N TRP A 28 5.30 4.91 6.32
CA TRP A 28 5.63 4.90 4.89
C TRP A 28 4.40 5.24 4.04
N HIS A 29 3.28 4.57 4.34
CA HIS A 29 2.00 4.78 3.68
C HIS A 29 1.50 6.22 3.78
N ALA A 30 1.53 6.79 4.99
CA ALA A 30 1.15 8.17 5.23
C ALA A 30 2.03 9.16 4.45
N GLU A 31 3.34 8.94 4.39
CA GLU A 31 4.23 9.80 3.61
C GLU A 31 4.01 9.64 2.10
N PHE A 32 3.67 8.43 1.61
CA PHE A 32 3.36 8.21 0.20
C PHE A 32 2.07 8.93 -0.20
N GLU A 33 0.98 8.74 0.56
CA GLU A 33 -0.30 9.45 0.33
C GLU A 33 -0.12 10.97 0.40
N ARG A 34 0.61 11.47 1.41
CA ARG A 34 0.79 12.92 1.61
C ARG A 34 1.61 13.58 0.51
N ARG A 35 2.67 12.92 0.03
CA ARG A 35 3.61 13.52 -0.94
C ARG A 35 3.20 13.26 -2.39
N TYR A 36 2.58 12.11 -2.67
CA TYR A 36 2.33 11.64 -4.03
C TYR A 36 0.95 10.94 -4.14
N PRO A 37 -0.17 11.63 -3.84
CA PRO A 37 -1.49 11.00 -3.72
C PRO A 37 -1.99 10.35 -5.02
N ALA A 38 -1.67 10.92 -6.18
CA ALA A 38 -2.07 10.36 -7.48
C ALA A 38 -1.29 9.09 -7.83
N GLN A 39 0.01 9.07 -7.54
CA GLN A 39 0.88 7.91 -7.73
C GLN A 39 0.50 6.81 -6.74
N HIS A 40 0.14 7.18 -5.52
CA HIS A 40 -0.33 6.25 -4.52
C HIS A 40 -1.65 5.58 -4.95
N GLN A 41 -2.63 6.35 -5.47
CA GLN A 41 -3.85 5.78 -6.08
C GLN A 41 -3.51 4.75 -7.17
N SER A 42 -2.67 5.14 -8.14
CA SER A 42 -2.29 4.28 -9.26
C SER A 42 -1.58 3.01 -8.78
N PHE A 43 -0.76 3.12 -7.73
CA PHE A 43 -0.07 1.99 -7.12
C PHE A 43 -1.05 1.01 -6.49
N LEU A 44 -2.04 1.48 -5.74
CA LEU A 44 -3.04 0.62 -5.10
C LEU A 44 -3.90 -0.14 -6.13
N GLU A 45 -4.25 0.49 -7.24
CA GLU A 45 -4.93 -0.17 -8.37
C GLU A 45 -4.03 -1.22 -9.04
N TRP A 46 -2.72 -0.92 -9.14
CA TRP A 46 -1.74 -1.84 -9.69
C TRP A 46 -1.50 -3.08 -8.81
N ILE A 47 -1.56 -2.97 -7.48
CA ILE A 47 -1.52 -4.13 -6.57
C ILE A 47 -2.89 -4.80 -6.33
N ASP A 48 -3.85 -4.52 -7.21
CA ASP A 48 -5.15 -5.18 -7.33
C ASP A 48 -6.12 -4.94 -6.15
N LEU A 49 -6.04 -3.77 -5.51
CA LEU A 49 -7.07 -3.38 -4.55
C LEU A 49 -8.34 -2.93 -5.27
N SER A 50 -9.49 -3.35 -4.74
CA SER A 50 -10.78 -2.81 -5.15
C SER A 50 -10.95 -1.35 -4.73
N ALA A 51 -11.86 -0.62 -5.39
CA ALA A 51 -12.15 0.77 -5.05
C ALA A 51 -12.55 0.95 -3.57
N GLU A 52 -13.27 -0.01 -2.99
CA GLU A 52 -13.65 0.03 -1.57
C GLU A 52 -12.43 -0.12 -0.65
N GLU A 53 -11.51 -1.03 -0.97
CA GLU A 53 -10.27 -1.21 -0.20
C GLU A 53 -9.36 0.00 -0.32
N ILE A 54 -9.26 0.61 -1.51
CA ILE A 54 -8.49 1.84 -1.73
C ILE A 54 -8.98 2.95 -0.81
N VAL A 55 -10.29 3.18 -0.71
CA VAL A 55 -10.86 4.21 0.17
C VAL A 55 -10.49 3.94 1.63
N LYS A 56 -10.59 2.69 2.09
CA LYS A 56 -10.21 2.31 3.46
C LYS A 56 -8.73 2.56 3.73
N VAL A 57 -7.87 2.18 2.78
CA VAL A 57 -6.41 2.30 2.89
C VAL A 57 -5.97 3.76 2.88
N ARG A 58 -6.56 4.62 2.02
CA ARG A 58 -6.20 6.05 1.94
C ARG A 58 -6.71 6.88 3.11
N THR A 59 -7.67 6.38 3.87
CA THR A 59 -8.19 7.03 5.09
C THR A 59 -7.59 6.47 6.38
N LEU A 60 -6.58 5.59 6.29
CA LEU A 60 -5.91 5.06 7.47
C LEU A 60 -5.28 6.21 8.29
N PRO A 61 -5.50 6.23 9.61
CA PRO A 61 -4.88 7.22 10.47
C PRO A 61 -3.36 7.06 10.45
N VAL A 62 -2.65 8.20 10.36
CA VAL A 62 -1.20 8.22 10.51
C VAL A 62 -0.88 7.74 11.93
N ALA A 63 -0.06 6.69 12.04
CA ALA A 63 0.45 6.27 13.33
C ALA A 63 1.33 7.41 13.88
N GLY A 64 0.86 8.05 14.97
CA GLY A 64 1.61 9.04 15.73
C GLY A 64 2.81 8.46 16.44
#